data_AF-A0A836WDK0-F1
#
_entry.id   AF-A0A836WDK0-F1
#
_cell.length_a   1.000
_cell.length_b   1.000
_cell.length_c   1.000
_cell.angle_alpha   90.00
_cell.angle_beta   90.00
_cell.angle_gamma   90.00
#
_symmetry.space_group_name_H-M   'P 1'
#
loop_
_entity.id
_entity.type
_entity.pdbx_description
1 polymer ?
#
loop_
_entity_poly.entity_id
_entity_poly.type
_entity_poly.pdbx_seq_one_letter_code
_entity_poly.pdbx_strand_id
1 'polypeptide(L)'
;MDKINDIINHHAKPHDFLAVKTELASQLFSKPNGGYWDHIQEMKDSVGGLKRAIRALKGSLNDPKHSQETRCSVISQIEIAENILTKMKNTLAGQELEV
;
A
#
# COMPACT_ATOMS: atom_id res chain seq x y z
N MET A 1 -8.67 -7.71 12.17
CA MET A 1 -8.61 -6.27 11.84
C MET A 1 -7.15 -5.78 11.85
N ASP A 2 -6.32 -6.20 12.81
CA ASP A 2 -4.94 -5.73 13.00
C ASP A 2 -4.01 -5.83 11.77
N LYS A 3 -4.02 -6.95 11.03
CA LYS A 3 -3.11 -7.10 9.86
C LYS A 3 -3.30 -6.04 8.78
N ILE A 4 -4.51 -5.49 8.63
CA ILE A 4 -4.79 -4.49 7.58
C ILE A 4 -4.32 -3.12 8.05
N ASN A 5 -4.59 -2.79 9.31
CA ASN A 5 -4.09 -1.57 9.92
C ASN A 5 -2.55 -1.58 9.99
N ASP A 6 -1.96 -2.75 10.18
CA ASP A 6 -0.50 -2.95 10.16
C ASP A 6 0.06 -2.77 8.75
N ILE A 7 -0.57 -3.34 7.72
CA ILE A 7 -0.17 -3.10 6.32
C ILE A 7 -0.30 -1.61 5.94
N ILE A 8 -1.40 -0.96 6.33
CA ILE A 8 -1.63 0.46 6.06
C ILE A 8 -0.60 1.33 6.81
N ASN A 9 -0.30 1.04 8.07
CA ASN A 9 0.64 1.84 8.88
C ASN A 9 2.12 1.53 8.59
N HIS A 10 2.47 0.31 8.20
CA HIS A 10 3.87 -0.07 7.95
C HIS A 10 4.29 0.13 6.49
N HIS A 11 3.40 -0.04 5.51
CA HIS A 11 3.80 -0.04 4.10
C HIS A 11 3.46 1.24 3.32
N ALA A 12 2.74 2.19 3.93
CA ALA A 12 2.37 3.46 3.28
C ALA A 12 3.04 4.66 3.95
N LYS A 13 4.28 4.52 4.44
CA LYS A 13 4.97 5.67 5.04
C LYS A 13 5.46 6.63 3.95
N PRO A 14 5.35 7.96 4.15
CA PRO A 14 5.81 8.97 3.19
C PRO A 14 7.26 8.78 2.72
N HIS A 15 8.11 8.26 3.61
CA HIS A 15 9.50 7.95 3.34
C HIS A 15 9.68 6.95 2.19
N ASP A 16 8.84 5.92 2.10
CA ASP A 16 8.93 4.88 1.06
C ASP A 16 8.63 5.46 -0.33
N PHE A 17 7.74 6.44 -0.42
CA PHE A 17 7.40 7.10 -1.68
C PHE A 17 8.54 7.97 -2.22
N LEU A 18 9.26 8.68 -1.34
CA LEU A 18 10.40 9.49 -1.76
C LEU A 18 11.57 8.59 -2.23
N ALA A 19 11.85 7.52 -1.49
CA ALA A 19 12.91 6.58 -1.82
C ALA A 19 12.67 5.89 -3.18
N VAL A 20 11.43 5.46 -3.45
CA VAL A 20 11.04 4.91 -4.76
C VAL A 20 11.21 5.92 -5.89
N LYS A 21 10.83 7.19 -5.68
CA LYS A 21 11.02 8.24 -6.71
C LYS A 21 12.50 8.45 -7.02
N THR A 22 13.36 8.48 -6.00
CA THR A 22 14.80 8.66 -6.16
C THR A 22 15.44 7.46 -6.88
N GLU A 23 15.01 6.23 -6.58
CA GLU A 23 15.46 5.03 -7.30
C GLU A 23 14.99 5.01 -8.77
N LEU A 24 13.77 5.46 -9.05
CA LEU A 24 13.28 5.62 -10.43
C LEU A 24 14.11 6.64 -11.21
N ALA A 25 14.67 7.65 -10.54
CA ALA A 25 15.61 8.61 -11.11
C ALA A 25 17.06 8.06 -11.23
N SER A 26 17.26 6.75 -11.08
CA SER A 26 18.56 6.06 -11.12
C SER A 26 19.53 6.40 -9.98
N GLN A 27 19.02 6.89 -8.84
CA GLN A 27 19.81 7.03 -7.60
C GLN A 27 19.50 5.88 -6.65
N LEU A 28 20.47 4.98 -6.49
CA LEU A 28 20.36 3.83 -5.59
C LEU A 28 20.77 4.20 -4.15
N PHE A 29 20.00 3.74 -3.17
CA PHE A 29 20.37 3.89 -1.76
C PHE A 29 21.22 2.71 -1.31
N SER A 30 22.41 3.00 -0.79
CA SER A 30 23.32 1.96 -0.29
C SER A 30 22.91 1.52 1.11
N LYS A 31 22.91 0.21 1.37
CA LYS A 31 22.65 -0.34 2.71
C LYS A 31 23.93 -0.27 3.56
N PRO A 32 23.82 -0.06 4.89
CA PRO A 32 24.99 -0.05 5.78
C PRO A 32 25.76 -1.38 5.82
N ASN A 33 25.11 -2.50 5.45
CA ASN A 33 25.71 -3.84 5.47
C ASN A 33 26.22 -4.30 4.09
N GLY A 34 26.29 -3.40 3.11
CA GLY A 34 26.55 -3.73 1.71
C GLY A 34 25.28 -4.08 0.94
N GLY A 35 25.28 -3.79 -0.37
CA GLY A 35 24.11 -3.91 -1.25
C GLY A 35 23.30 -2.62 -1.37
N TYR A 36 22.24 -2.66 -2.19
CA TYR A 36 21.34 -1.54 -2.44
C TYR A 36 19.95 -1.86 -1.92
N TRP A 37 19.25 -0.85 -1.42
CA TRP A 37 17.81 -0.94 -1.27
C TRP A 37 17.16 -1.05 -2.66
N ASP A 38 16.06 -1.77 -2.70
CA ASP A 38 15.20 -1.88 -3.88
C ASP A 38 13.80 -1.51 -3.41
N HIS A 39 13.65 -0.24 -3.06
CA HIS A 39 12.40 0.32 -2.58
C HIS A 39 11.32 0.17 -3.66
N ILE A 40 11.69 0.19 -4.95
CA ILE A 40 10.78 -0.10 -6.06
C ILE A 40 10.17 -1.51 -5.89
N GLN A 41 11.00 -2.52 -5.64
CA GLN A 41 10.53 -3.88 -5.41
C GLN A 41 9.72 -4.00 -4.11
N GLU A 42 10.15 -3.37 -3.02
CA GLU A 42 9.40 -3.34 -1.75
C GLU A 42 8.00 -2.70 -1.91
N MET A 43 7.89 -1.63 -2.71
CA MET A 43 6.61 -1.01 -3.02
C MET A 43 5.75 -1.89 -3.94
N LYS A 44 6.33 -2.61 -4.91
CA LYS A 44 5.59 -3.59 -5.73
C LYS A 44 5.03 -4.73 -4.87
N ASP A 45 5.82 -5.25 -3.93
CA ASP A 45 5.37 -6.28 -2.99
C ASP A 45 4.26 -5.76 -2.08
N SER A 46 4.37 -4.51 -1.63
CA SER A 46 3.34 -3.81 -0.86
C SER A 46 2.03 -3.65 -1.65
N VAL A 47 2.11 -3.24 -2.92
CA VAL A 47 0.97 -3.19 -3.86
C VAL A 47 0.29 -4.56 -3.99
N GLY A 48 1.08 -5.64 -4.08
CA GLY A 48 0.59 -7.01 -4.10
C GLY A 48 -0.13 -7.40 -2.80
N GLY A 49 0.46 -7.08 -1.65
CA GLY A 49 -0.13 -7.28 -0.33
C GLY A 49 -1.45 -6.55 -0.15
N LEU A 50 -1.49 -5.27 -0.51
CA LEU A 50 -2.67 -4.41 -0.38
C LEU A 50 -3.82 -4.88 -1.28
N LYS A 51 -3.54 -5.29 -2.52
CA LYS A 51 -4.53 -5.94 -3.40
C LYS A 51 -5.13 -7.21 -2.79
N ARG A 52 -4.31 -8.06 -2.17
CA ARG A 52 -4.77 -9.27 -1.49
C ARG A 52 -5.65 -8.94 -0.28
N ALA A 53 -5.26 -7.93 0.51
CA ALA A 53 -6.04 -7.44 1.64
C ALA A 53 -7.41 -6.89 1.21
N ILE A 54 -7.45 -6.05 0.16
CA ILE A 54 -8.70 -5.53 -0.41
C ILE A 54 -9.62 -6.67 -0.86
N ARG A 55 -9.08 -7.70 -1.54
CA ARG A 55 -9.87 -8.87 -1.95
C ARG A 55 -10.43 -9.63 -0.75
N ALA A 56 -9.65 -9.81 0.31
CA ALA A 56 -10.12 -10.46 1.54
C ALA A 56 -11.22 -9.64 2.23
N LEU A 57 -11.08 -8.32 2.32
CA LEU A 57 -12.10 -7.41 2.87
C LEU A 57 -13.40 -7.45 2.05
N LYS A 58 -13.30 -7.39 0.72
CA LYS A 58 -14.46 -7.53 -0.17
C LYS A 58 -15.14 -8.88 -0.01
N GLY A 59 -14.38 -9.96 0.16
CA GLY A 59 -14.91 -11.28 0.50
C GLY A 59 -15.64 -11.32 1.84
N SER A 60 -15.09 -10.63 2.85
CA SER A 60 -15.71 -10.52 4.18
C SER A 60 -17.05 -9.76 4.16
N LEU A 61 -17.25 -8.84 3.22
CA LEU A 61 -18.55 -8.15 3.04
C LEU A 61 -19.66 -9.10 2.58
N ASN A 62 -19.35 -10.27 2.02
CA ASN A 62 -20.36 -11.26 1.67
C ASN A 62 -20.81 -12.12 2.87
N ASP A 63 -20.22 -11.95 4.06
CA ASP A 63 -20.67 -12.65 5.25
C ASP A 63 -22.00 -12.06 5.76
N PRO A 64 -23.10 -12.84 5.80
CA PRO A 64 -24.41 -12.36 6.26
C PRO A 64 -24.43 -12.08 7.77
N LYS A 65 -23.42 -12.49 8.54
CA LYS A 65 -23.30 -12.25 9.99
C LYS A 65 -22.79 -10.85 10.32
N HIS A 66 -22.30 -10.09 9.34
CA HIS A 66 -21.80 -8.75 9.57
C HIS A 66 -22.94 -7.76 9.84
N SER A 67 -22.86 -7.04 10.96
CA SER A 67 -23.74 -5.89 11.22
C SER A 67 -23.50 -4.78 10.20
N GLN A 68 -24.49 -3.90 10.00
CA GLN A 68 -24.37 -2.77 9.07
C GLN A 68 -23.20 -1.85 9.43
N GLU A 69 -22.95 -1.62 10.72
CA GLU A 69 -21.80 -0.86 11.21
C GLU A 69 -20.46 -1.52 10.82
N THR A 70 -20.36 -2.84 10.97
CA THR A 70 -19.17 -3.61 10.56
C THR A 70 -18.95 -3.51 9.05
N ARG A 71 -20.03 -3.57 8.25
CA ARG A 71 -19.96 -3.41 6.79
C ARG A 71 -19.47 -2.01 6.40
N CYS A 72 -20.00 -0.96 7.04
CA CYS A 72 -19.55 0.42 6.82
C CYS A 72 -18.07 0.61 7.18
N SER A 73 -17.61 0.06 8.31
CA SER A 73 -16.19 0.10 8.70
C SER A 73 -15.30 -0.61 7.68
N VAL A 74 -15.72 -1.77 7.19
CA VAL A 74 -14.97 -2.52 6.17
C VAL A 74 -14.94 -1.77 4.84
N ILE A 75 -16.05 -1.16 4.42
CA ILE A 75 -16.12 -0.33 3.20
C ILE A 75 -15.15 0.85 3.31
N SER A 76 -15.17 1.58 4.43
CA SER A 76 -14.27 2.71 4.65
C SER A 76 -12.79 2.29 4.61
N GLN A 77 -12.46 1.13 5.18
CA GLN A 77 -11.10 0.57 5.10
C GLN A 77 -10.71 0.17 3.67
N ILE A 78 -11.63 -0.37 2.87
CA ILE A 78 -11.40 -0.66 1.44
C ILE A 78 -11.10 0.63 0.69
N GLU A 79 -11.88 1.70 0.90
CA GLU A 79 -11.68 2.99 0.23
C GLU A 79 -10.31 3.59 0.54
N ILE A 80 -9.89 3.57 1.82
CA ILE A 80 -8.55 4.03 2.23
C ILE A 80 -7.47 3.19 1.54
N ALA A 81 -7.61 1.87 1.56
CA ALA A 81 -6.64 0.96 0.92
C ALA A 81 -6.57 1.17 -0.60
N GLU A 82 -7.70 1.41 -1.28
CA GLU A 82 -7.72 1.68 -2.73
C GLU A 82 -7.07 3.03 -3.09
N ASN A 83 -7.25 4.06 -2.25
CA ASN A 83 -6.57 5.34 -2.41
C ASN A 83 -5.05 5.18 -2.27
N ILE A 84 -4.58 4.50 -1.22
CA ILE A 84 -3.16 4.20 -1.01
C ILE A 84 -2.58 3.39 -2.17
N LEU A 85 -3.32 2.36 -2.62
CA LEU A 85 -2.92 1.54 -3.76
C LEU A 85 -2.74 2.39 -5.02
N THR A 86 -3.63 3.34 -5.25
CA THR A 86 -3.55 4.25 -6.39
C THR A 86 -2.32 5.14 -6.30
N LYS A 87 -2.04 5.73 -5.13
CA LYS A 87 -0.82 6.52 -4.89
C LYS A 87 0.46 5.72 -5.13
N MET A 88 0.53 4.48 -4.63
CA MET A 88 1.68 3.58 -4.83
C MET A 88 1.87 3.25 -6.31
N LYS A 89 0.80 2.91 -7.03
CA LYS A 89 0.85 2.61 -8.47
C LYS A 89 1.30 3.83 -9.28
N ASN A 90 0.83 5.03 -8.95
CA ASN A 90 1.23 6.25 -9.63
C ASN A 90 2.69 6.60 -9.37
N THR A 91 3.14 6.41 -8.12
CA THR A 91 4.57 6.58 -7.76
C THR A 91 5.46 5.62 -8.54
N LEU A 92 5.09 4.33 -8.62
CA LEU A 92 5.79 3.33 -9.43
C LEU A 92 5.75 3.63 -10.94
N ALA A 93 4.71 4.31 -11.42
CA ALA A 93 4.60 4.73 -12.81
C ALA A 93 5.36 6.04 -13.11
N GLY A 94 5.97 6.67 -12.09
CA GLY A 94 6.62 7.98 -12.23
C GLY A 94 5.64 9.13 -12.50
N GLN A 95 4.34 8.95 -12.21
CA GLN A 95 3.32 9.98 -12.40
C GLN A 95 3.09 10.74 -11.09
N GLU A 96 3.28 12.06 -11.10
CA GLU A 96 2.87 12.93 -10.00
C GLU A 96 1.34 13.05 -9.98
N LEU A 97 0.70 12.68 -8.87
CA LEU A 97 -0.62 13.21 -8.57
C LEU A 97 -0.41 14.62 -8.03
N GLU A 98 -0.68 15.62 -8.86
CA GLU A 98 -1.02 16.95 -8.35
C GLU A 98 -2.18 16.78 -7.36
N VAL A 99 -1.91 17.14 -6.11
CA VAL A 99 -2.88 17.20 -5.01
C VAL A 99 -3.74 18.44 -5.14
#